data_AF-A0A4U0VKS0-F1
#
_entry.id   AF-A0A4U0VKS0-F1
#
_cell.length_a   1.000
_cell.length_b   1.000
_cell.length_c   1.000
_cell.angle_alpha   90.00
_cell.angle_beta   90.00
_cell.angle_gamma   90.00
#
_symmetry.space_group_name_H-M   'P 1'
#
loop_
_entity.id
_entity.type
_entity.pdbx_description
1 polymer ?
#
loop_
_entity_poly.entity_id
_entity_poly.type
_entity_poly.pdbx_seq_one_letter_code
_entity_poly.pdbx_strand_id
1 'polypeptide(L)'
;MGFTTGLLGGLTLTTALIHISLSIHARNRIAQSAHLHQQSLILNRLVDGPPPPLPAAAPRVVQAGVWETAKDRWNAELEGNVKKLQSTDWNGVRDQIEEVVSRTWRRAFQKSREGIVEVVGK
;
A
#
# COMPACT_ATOMS: atom_id res chain seq x y z
N MET A 1 -2.45 4.49 -28.86
CA MET A 1 -1.98 5.67 -28.11
C MET A 1 -1.14 5.20 -26.93
N GLY A 2 0.20 5.15 -27.04
CA GLY A 2 1.07 4.56 -25.99
C GLY A 2 1.29 5.42 -24.74
N PHE A 3 0.86 6.69 -24.77
CA PHE A 3 1.00 7.64 -23.67
C PHE A 3 0.05 7.34 -22.50
N THR A 4 -1.22 7.04 -22.78
CA THR A 4 -2.24 6.83 -21.75
C THR A 4 -2.00 5.54 -20.96
N THR A 5 -1.52 4.48 -21.61
CA THR A 5 -1.16 3.21 -20.95
C THR A 5 0.08 3.33 -20.07
N GLY A 6 1.09 4.10 -20.50
CA GLY A 6 2.29 4.37 -19.70
C GLY A 6 1.99 5.25 -18.47
N LEU A 7 1.13 6.27 -18.64
CA LEU A 7 0.69 7.13 -17.55
C LEU A 7 -0.13 6.36 -16.51
N LEU A 8 -1.06 5.50 -16.95
CA LEU A 8 -1.84 4.65 -16.06
C LEU A 8 -0.96 3.65 -15.30
N GLY A 9 0.00 3.00 -15.97
CA GLY A 9 0.94 2.08 -15.33
C GLY A 9 1.87 2.75 -14.32
N GLY A 10 2.35 3.97 -14.61
CA GLY A 10 3.14 4.76 -13.67
C GLY A 10 2.32 5.22 -12.46
N LEU A 11 1.07 5.62 -12.68
CA LEU A 11 0.17 6.07 -11.63
C LEU A 11 -0.24 4.92 -10.70
N THR A 12 -0.54 3.72 -11.22
CA THR A 12 -0.84 2.56 -10.38
C THR A 12 0.38 2.12 -9.57
N LEU A 13 1.56 2.10 -10.17
CA LEU A 13 2.80 1.74 -9.47
C LEU A 13 3.14 2.72 -8.34
N THR A 14 3.08 4.02 -8.61
CA THR A 14 3.36 5.05 -7.59
C THR A 14 2.31 5.02 -6.48
N THR A 15 1.03 4.86 -6.82
CA THR A 15 -0.05 4.70 -5.83
C THR A 15 0.16 3.45 -4.96
N ALA A 16 0.55 2.32 -5.56
CA ALA A 16 0.85 1.09 -4.83
C ALA A 16 2.04 1.28 -3.86
N LEU A 17 3.11 1.92 -4.31
CA LEU A 17 4.28 2.22 -3.48
C LEU A 17 3.92 3.14 -2.30
N ILE A 18 3.15 4.20 -2.56
CA ILE A 18 2.67 5.12 -1.51
C ILE A 18 1.80 4.36 -0.51
N HIS A 19 0.87 3.55 -0.99
CA HIS A 19 -0.03 2.78 -0.14
C HIS A 19 0.74 1.81 0.76
N ILE A 20 1.68 1.05 0.21
CA ILE A 20 2.51 0.11 0.96
C ILE A 20 3.34 0.87 2.00
N SER A 21 4.00 1.97 1.61
CA SER A 21 4.81 2.79 2.51
C SER A 21 3.99 3.31 3.70
N LEU A 22 2.82 3.89 3.44
CA LEU A 22 1.94 4.39 4.49
C LEU A 22 1.45 3.28 5.42
N SER A 23 1.10 2.12 4.85
CA SER A 23 0.63 0.96 5.63
C SER A 23 1.70 0.43 6.60
N ILE A 24 2.96 0.35 6.15
CA ILE A 24 4.09 -0.08 6.97
C ILE A 24 4.35 0.94 8.07
N HIS A 25 4.34 2.23 7.74
CA HIS A 25 4.56 3.30 8.71
C HIS A 25 3.49 3.27 9.81
N ALA A 26 2.21 3.10 9.45
CA ALA A 26 1.11 3.00 10.40
C ALA A 26 1.28 1.80 11.36
N ARG A 27 1.62 0.62 10.83
CA ARG A 27 1.88 -0.58 11.64
C ARG A 27 3.05 -0.39 12.60
N ASN A 28 4.13 0.23 12.13
CA ASN A 28 5.30 0.51 12.97
C ASN A 28 4.97 1.47 14.12
N ARG A 29 4.21 2.55 13.87
CA ARG A 29 3.83 3.48 14.94
C ARG A 29 2.99 2.81 16.02
N ILE A 30 2.05 1.95 15.62
CA ILE A 30 1.21 1.20 16.56
C ILE A 30 2.08 0.28 17.42
N ALA A 31 2.95 -0.54 16.80
CA ALA A 31 3.83 -1.44 17.53
C ALA A 31 4.76 -0.69 18.51
N GLN A 32 5.36 0.41 18.06
CA GLN A 32 6.23 1.24 18.91
C GLN A 32 5.47 1.81 20.11
N SER A 33 4.28 2.37 19.91
CA SER A 33 3.47 2.90 21.00
C SER A 33 3.06 1.82 22.00
N ALA A 34 2.76 0.60 21.53
CA ALA A 34 2.42 -0.52 22.39
C ALA A 34 3.60 -0.94 23.26
N HIS A 35 4.81 -1.03 22.69
CA HIS A 35 6.02 -1.35 23.44
C HIS A 35 6.37 -0.28 24.48
N LEU A 36 6.28 1.00 24.12
CA LEU A 36 6.53 2.11 25.05
C LEU A 36 5.50 2.12 26.19
N HIS A 37 4.23 1.87 25.89
CA HIS A 37 3.19 1.80 26.90
C HIS A 37 3.39 0.61 27.85
N GLN A 38 3.74 -0.56 27.31
CA GLN A 38 4.06 -1.73 28.13
C GLN A 38 5.26 -1.49 29.05
N GLN A 39 6.35 -0.91 28.52
CA GLN A 39 7.53 -0.58 29.31
C GLN A 39 7.20 0.45 30.40
N SER A 40 6.46 1.51 30.05
CA SER A 40 5.99 2.50 31.02
C SER A 40 5.13 1.87 32.12
N LEU A 41 4.21 0.97 31.77
CA LEU A 41 3.40 0.25 32.76
C LEU A 41 4.24 -0.62 33.69
N ILE A 42 5.25 -1.32 33.17
CA ILE A 42 6.15 -2.15 33.98
C ILE A 42 6.97 -1.28 34.93
N LEU A 43 7.56 -0.19 34.43
CA LEU A 43 8.36 0.74 35.23
C LEU A 43 7.52 1.42 36.31
N ASN A 44 6.33 1.93 35.96
CA ASN A 44 5.43 2.54 36.93
C ASN A 44 4.99 1.54 38.00
N ARG A 45 4.71 0.27 37.63
CA ARG A 45 4.39 -0.77 38.62
C ARG A 45 5.54 -1.08 39.57
N LEU A 46 6.78 -1.02 39.09
CA LEU A 46 7.97 -1.26 39.91
C LEU A 46 8.22 -0.12 40.89
N VAL A 47 7.96 1.12 40.49
CA VAL A 47 8.19 2.32 41.32
C VAL A 47 7.02 2.61 42.26
N ASP A 48 5.79 2.65 41.75
CA ASP A 48 4.60 3.10 42.47
C ASP A 48 3.83 1.95 43.15
N GLY A 49 4.20 0.69 42.86
CA GLY A 49 3.49 -0.49 43.33
C GLY A 49 2.22 -0.80 42.53
N PRO A 50 1.47 -1.87 42.90
CA PRO A 50 0.27 -2.25 42.19
C PRO A 50 -0.83 -1.18 42.32
N PRO A 51 -1.48 -0.76 41.21
CA PRO A 51 -2.55 0.22 41.28
C PRO A 51 -3.74 -0.35 42.08
N PRO A 52 -4.49 0.52 42.79
CA PRO A 52 -5.69 0.10 43.50
C PRO A 52 -6.68 -0.57 42.52
N PRO A 53 -7.48 -1.56 42.98
CA PRO A 53 -8.42 -2.26 42.14
C PRO A 53 -9.37 -1.27 41.48
N LEU A 54 -9.38 -1.32 40.14
CA LEU A 54 -10.25 -0.46 39.33
C LEU A 54 -11.71 -0.78 39.70
N PRO A 55 -12.58 0.24 39.89
CA PRO A 55 -14.01 0.01 40.03
C PRO A 55 -14.54 -0.74 38.80
N ALA A 56 -15.57 -1.58 38.99
CA ALA A 56 -16.16 -2.38 37.93
C ALA A 56 -16.38 -1.52 36.68
N ALA A 57 -15.77 -1.94 35.56
CA ALA A 57 -15.80 -1.17 34.33
C ALA A 57 -17.25 -0.91 33.92
N ALA A 58 -17.69 0.34 34.01
CA ALA A 58 -18.97 0.74 33.44
C ALA A 58 -18.95 0.38 31.95
N PRO A 59 -20.07 -0.13 31.39
CA PRO A 59 -20.13 -0.50 29.98
C PRO A 59 -19.72 0.70 29.14
N ARG A 60 -18.55 0.59 28.51
CA ARG A 60 -18.02 1.64 27.64
C ARG A 60 -18.87 1.64 26.38
N VAL A 61 -19.81 2.58 26.30
CA VAL A 61 -20.46 2.91 25.04
C VAL A 61 -19.42 3.64 24.20
N VAL A 62 -18.68 2.89 23.38
CA VAL A 62 -17.81 3.47 22.35
C VAL A 62 -18.76 4.11 21.35
N GLN A 63 -18.98 5.42 21.43
CA GLN A 63 -19.62 6.14 20.34
C GLN A 63 -18.78 5.88 19.09
N ALA A 64 -19.38 5.27 18.07
CA ALA A 64 -18.74 5.06 16.78
C ALA A 64 -18.26 6.42 16.28
N GLY A 65 -16.96 6.67 16.39
CA GLY A 65 -16.37 7.94 16.01
C GLY A 65 -16.38 8.08 14.49
N VAL A 66 -16.21 9.31 14.02
CA VAL A 66 -16.04 9.66 12.59
C VAL A 66 -15.01 8.75 11.90
N TRP A 67 -14.03 8.26 12.66
CA TRP A 67 -13.01 7.31 12.20
C TRP A 67 -13.56 5.94 11.81
N GLU A 68 -14.52 5.39 12.55
CA GLU A 68 -15.13 4.10 12.23
C GLU A 68 -16.01 4.24 10.99
N THR A 69 -16.74 5.35 10.86
CA THR A 69 -17.50 5.66 9.63
C THR A 69 -16.57 5.84 8.41
N ALA A 70 -15.40 6.45 8.61
CA ALA A 70 -14.40 6.59 7.55
C ALA A 70 -13.81 5.24 7.13
N LYS A 71 -13.54 4.33 8.08
CA LYS A 71 -13.11 2.96 7.79
C LYS A 71 -14.18 2.18 7.03
N ASP A 72 -15.43 2.27 7.45
CA ASP A 72 -16.52 1.54 6.81
C ASP A 72 -16.74 2.01 5.37
N ARG A 73 -16.67 3.32 5.14
CA ARG A 73 -16.76 3.91 3.79
C ARG A 73 -15.57 3.51 2.93
N TRP A 74 -14.36 3.53 3.48
CA TRP A 74 -13.16 3.08 2.81
C TRP A 74 -13.21 1.60 2.44
N ASN A 75 -13.72 0.75 3.34
CA ASN A 75 -13.89 -0.67 3.09
C ASN A 75 -14.91 -0.94 1.99
N ALA A 76 -16.02 -0.21 1.97
CA ALA A 76 -17.02 -0.32 0.90
C ALA A 76 -16.45 0.07 -0.48
N GLU A 77 -15.64 1.14 -0.51
CA GLU A 77 -14.94 1.55 -1.73
C GLU A 77 -13.89 0.53 -2.17
N LEU A 78 -13.15 -0.06 -1.23
CA LEU A 78 -12.22 -1.16 -1.50
C LEU A 78 -12.93 -2.40 -2.05
N GLU A 79 -14.02 -2.82 -1.43
CA GLU A 79 -14.81 -3.97 -1.89
C GLU A 79 -15.32 -3.72 -3.32
N GLY A 80 -15.80 -2.51 -3.62
CA GLY A 80 -16.23 -2.12 -4.95
C GLY A 80 -15.10 -2.18 -5.99
N ASN A 81 -13.90 -1.71 -5.64
CA ASN A 81 -12.73 -1.78 -6.51
C ASN A 81 -12.23 -3.22 -6.70
N VAL A 82 -12.23 -4.04 -5.65
CA VAL A 82 -11.87 -5.47 -5.72
C VAL A 82 -12.85 -6.25 -6.58
N LYS A 83 -14.16 -6.03 -6.44
CA LYS A 83 -15.16 -6.64 -7.33
C LYS A 83 -14.95 -6.25 -8.79
N LYS A 84 -14.66 -4.98 -9.07
CA LYS A 84 -14.36 -4.51 -10.43
C LYS A 84 -13.10 -5.17 -10.99
N LEU A 85 -12.06 -5.34 -10.18
CA LEU A 85 -10.83 -6.05 -10.56
C LEU A 85 -11.07 -7.55 -10.78
N GLN A 86 -11.94 -8.18 -9.99
CA GLN A 86 -12.31 -9.58 -10.19
C GLN A 86 -13.13 -9.80 -11.46
N SER A 87 -14.06 -8.89 -11.77
CA SER A 87 -14.84 -8.96 -13.01
C SER A 87 -14.07 -8.51 -14.26
N THR A 88 -12.88 -7.94 -14.10
CA THR A 88 -12.05 -7.50 -15.22
C THR A 88 -11.43 -8.72 -15.90
N ASP A 89 -11.51 -8.78 -17.23
CA ASP A 89 -10.86 -9.81 -18.02
C ASP A 89 -9.33 -9.64 -18.02
N TRP A 90 -8.66 -10.45 -17.20
CA TRP A 90 -7.21 -10.44 -17.06
C TRP A 90 -6.47 -10.95 -18.30
N ASN A 91 -7.12 -11.74 -19.15
CA ASN A 91 -6.49 -12.21 -20.38
C ASN A 91 -6.31 -11.05 -21.36
N GLY A 92 -7.36 -10.26 -21.59
CA GLY A 92 -7.27 -9.06 -22.42
C GLY A 92 -6.31 -7.99 -21.88
N VAL A 93 -6.18 -7.86 -20.55
CA VAL A 93 -5.18 -6.98 -19.92
C VAL A 93 -3.77 -7.51 -20.12
N ARG A 94 -3.55 -8.81 -19.94
CA ARG A 94 -2.25 -9.46 -20.14
C ARG A 94 -1.76 -9.32 -21.57
N ASP A 95 -2.62 -9.56 -22.54
CA ASP A 95 -2.25 -9.50 -23.95
C ASP A 95 -1.87 -8.07 -24.37
N GLN A 96 -2.56 -7.06 -23.83
CA GLN A 96 -2.18 -5.66 -24.01
C GLN A 96 -0.83 -5.33 -23.33
N ILE A 97 -0.58 -5.86 -22.13
CA ILE A 97 0.69 -5.67 -21.44
C ILE A 97 1.83 -6.33 -22.20
N GLU A 98 1.66 -7.58 -22.66
CA GLU A 98 2.65 -8.32 -23.44
C GLU A 98 2.99 -7.60 -24.75
N GLU A 99 1.99 -7.00 -25.40
CA GLU A 99 2.21 -6.19 -26.59
C GLU A 99 2.99 -4.90 -26.29
N VAL A 100 2.74 -4.24 -25.15
CA VAL A 100 3.48 -3.03 -24.74
C VAL A 100 4.91 -3.35 -24.33
N VAL A 101 5.12 -4.41 -23.54
CA VAL A 101 6.44 -4.89 -23.12
C VAL A 101 7.26 -5.30 -24.35
N SER A 102 6.68 -6.09 -25.26
CA SER A 102 7.37 -6.52 -26.47
C SER A 102 7.71 -5.35 -27.41
N ARG A 103 6.86 -4.32 -27.51
CA ARG A 103 7.16 -3.10 -28.29
C ARG A 103 8.29 -2.28 -27.67
N THR A 104 8.32 -2.19 -26.34
CA THR A 104 9.34 -1.44 -25.61
C THR A 104 10.68 -2.17 -25.65
N TRP A 105 10.67 -3.50 -25.47
CA TRP A 105 11.84 -4.35 -25.59
C TRP A 105 12.43 -4.33 -27.00
N ARG A 106 11.60 -4.45 -28.04
CA ARG A 106 12.04 -4.32 -29.44
C ARG A 106 12.72 -2.98 -29.71
N ARG A 107 12.15 -1.87 -29.25
CA ARG A 107 12.76 -0.54 -29.41
C ARG A 107 14.08 -0.40 -28.64
N ALA A 108 14.15 -0.91 -27.41
CA ALA A 108 15.38 -0.86 -26.62
C ALA A 108 16.50 -1.69 -27.25
N PHE A 109 16.18 -2.89 -27.75
CA PHE A 109 17.15 -3.78 -28.40
C PHE A 109 17.62 -3.22 -29.75
N GLN A 110 16.71 -2.63 -30.53
CA GLN A 110 17.04 -2.01 -31.81
C GLN A 110 17.95 -0.78 -31.62
N LYS A 111 17.63 0.07 -30.64
CA LYS A 111 18.47 1.22 -30.27
C LYS A 111 19.84 0.80 -29.71
N SER A 112 19.91 -0.31 -28.98
CA SER A 112 21.18 -0.89 -28.53
C SER A 112 22.03 -1.41 -29.68
N ARG A 113 21.42 -1.97 -30.73
CA ARG A 113 22.13 -2.50 -31.89
C ARG A 113 22.69 -1.37 -32.77
N GLU A 114 21.93 -0.31 -32.96
CA GLU A 114 22.38 0.90 -33.66
C GLU A 114 23.54 1.59 -32.92
N GLY A 115 23.47 1.69 -31.60
CA GLY A 115 24.57 2.24 -30.78
C GLY A 115 25.83 1.37 -30.77
N ILE A 116 25.72 0.03 -30.84
CA ILE A 116 26.89 -0.86 -30.93
C ILE A 116 27.56 -0.75 -32.31
N VAL A 117 26.80 -0.60 -33.39
CA VAL A 117 27.37 -0.40 -34.73
C VAL A 117 28.06 0.96 -34.86
N GLU A 118 27.54 2.01 -34.20
CA GLU A 118 28.17 3.33 -34.16
C GLU A 118 29.48 3.35 -33.35
N VAL A 119 29.58 2.51 -32.31
CA VAL A 119 30.79 2.40 -31.46
C VAL A 119 31.85 1.48 -32.08
N VAL A 120 31.46 0.45 -32.84
CA VAL A 120 32.40 -0.48 -33.52
C VAL A 120 32.83 0.02 -34.90
N GLY A 121 32.09 0.96 -35.51
CA GLY A 121 32.40 1.56 -36.81
C GLY A 121 33.27 2.82 -36.78
N LYS A 122 33.80 3.23 -35.61
CA LYS A 122 34.79 4.31 -35.46
C LYS A 122 36.18 3.77 -35.14
#